data_AF-F9DMN5-F1
#
_entry.id   AF-F9DMN5-F1
#
_cell.length_a   1.000
_cell.length_b   1.000
_cell.length_c   1.000
_cell.angle_alpha   90.00
_cell.angle_beta   90.00
_cell.angle_gamma   90.00
#
_symmetry.space_group_name_H-M   'P 1'
#
loop_
_entity.id
_entity.type
_entity.pdbx_description
1 polymer ?
#
loop_
_entity_poly.entity_id
_entity_poly.type
_entity_poly.pdbx_seq_one_letter_code
_entity_poly.pdbx_strand_id
1 'polypeptide(L)' 'MYSNYHFRESIEDGKVLFDYKVHEGPSTTRNAIKLLEVLDYPESVTTQANEMARHFTDVHEWEKISNRLTQLS' A
#
# COMPACT_ATOMS: atom_id res chain seq x y z
N MET A 1 27.15 -9.83 -1.45
CA MET A 1 26.33 -8.81 -2.14
C MET A 1 24.95 -9.39 -2.29
N TYR A 2 23.91 -8.70 -1.82
CA TYR A 2 22.53 -9.19 -1.89
C TYR A 2 21.80 -8.43 -3.00
N SER A 3 21.02 -9.14 -3.79
CA SER A 3 20.16 -8.56 -4.82
C SER A 3 18.73 -8.46 -4.29
N ASN A 4 18.06 -7.35 -4.58
CA ASN A 4 16.65 -7.19 -4.26
C ASN A 4 15.81 -8.05 -5.19
N TYR A 5 14.78 -8.67 -4.64
CA TYR A 5 13.77 -9.39 -5.41
C TYR A 5 12.38 -9.10 -4.86
N HIS A 6 11.34 -9.25 -5.69
CA HIS A 6 9.95 -9.04 -5.31
C HIS A 6 8.99 -10.03 -5.98
N PHE A 7 7.80 -10.17 -5.40
CA PHE A 7 6.66 -10.85 -6.00
C PHE A 7 5.77 -9.84 -6.71
N ARG A 8 4.95 -10.31 -7.66
CA ARG A 8 3.98 -9.49 -8.38
C ARG A 8 2.59 -10.08 -8.30
N GLU A 9 1.62 -9.17 -8.29
CA GLU A 9 0.20 -9.45 -8.35
C GLU A 9 -0.54 -8.54 -9.34
N SER A 10 -1.64 -9.04 -9.89
CA SER A 10 -2.63 -8.29 -10.65
C SER A 10 -4.00 -8.38 -9.97
N ILE A 11 -4.92 -7.50 -10.38
CA ILE A 11 -6.30 -7.54 -9.92
C ILE A 11 -7.20 -7.70 -11.11
N GLU A 12 -7.97 -8.78 -11.08
CA GLU A 12 -8.91 -9.17 -12.13
C GLU A 12 -10.21 -9.56 -11.44
N ASP A 13 -11.33 -8.94 -11.85
CA ASP A 13 -12.67 -9.19 -11.30
C ASP A 13 -12.76 -9.14 -9.76
N GLY A 14 -12.05 -8.19 -9.15
CA GLY A 14 -12.03 -8.01 -7.69
C GLY A 14 -11.22 -9.08 -6.94
N LYS A 15 -10.48 -9.94 -7.64
CA LYS A 15 -9.60 -10.95 -7.06
C LYS A 15 -8.14 -10.58 -7.27
N VAL A 16 -7.31 -10.91 -6.28
CA VAL A 16 -5.85 -10.79 -6.41
C VAL A 16 -5.31 -12.06 -7.04
N LEU A 17 -4.54 -11.91 -8.10
CA LEU A 17 -3.82 -12.99 -8.77
C LEU A 17 -2.32 -12.79 -8.60
N PHE A 18 -1.66 -13.77 -7.99
CA PHE A 18 -0.20 -13.79 -7.89
C PHE A 18 0.38 -14.55 -9.07
N ASP A 19 1.49 -14.07 -9.62
CA ASP A 19 2.19 -14.79 -10.68
C ASP A 19 3.12 -15.91 -10.17
N TYR A 20 3.28 -15.98 -8.84
CA TYR A 20 4.13 -16.93 -8.10
C TYR A 20 5.58 -16.97 -8.58
N LYS A 21 6.09 -15.85 -9.12
CA LYS A 21 7.46 -15.71 -9.59
C LYS A 21 8.23 -14.70 -8.76
N VAL A 22 9.52 -14.96 -8.64
CA VAL A 22 10.49 -14.03 -8.04
C VAL A 22 11.06 -13.17 -9.16
N HIS A 23 10.94 -11.85 -9.02
CA HIS A 23 11.44 -10.87 -9.99
C HIS A 23 12.61 -10.10 -9.42
N GLU A 24 13.60 -9.82 -10.26
CA GLU A 24 14.76 -9.01 -9.88
C GLU A 24 14.39 -7.55 -9.65
N GLY A 25 15.11 -6.90 -8.74
CA GLY A 25 14.95 -5.50 -8.38
C GLY A 25 13.85 -5.25 -7.34
N PRO A 26 13.67 -3.99 -6.92
CA PRO A 26 12.57 -3.59 -6.05
C PRO A 26 11.23 -3.66 -6.79
N SER A 27 10.14 -3.88 -6.05
CA SER A 27 8.80 -3.73 -6.63
C SER A 27 8.56 -2.28 -7.05
N THR A 28 8.00 -2.08 -8.23
CA THR A 28 7.58 -0.77 -8.74
C THR A 28 6.10 -0.49 -8.50
N THR A 29 5.37 -1.44 -7.88
CA THR A 29 3.93 -1.33 -7.65
C THR A 29 3.63 -0.91 -6.20
N ARG A 30 2.44 -0.32 -6.00
CA ARG A 30 1.93 0.13 -4.68
C ARG A 30 0.74 -0.73 -4.23
N ASN A 31 0.84 -2.03 -4.48
CA ASN A 31 -0.28 -2.94 -4.43
C ASN A 31 -0.71 -3.33 -2.99
N ALA A 32 0.13 -3.07 -1.98
CA ALA A 32 -0.15 -3.43 -0.59
C ALA A 32 -1.46 -2.84 -0.05
N ILE A 33 -1.80 -1.59 -0.38
CA ILE A 33 -3.07 -0.97 0.06
C ILE A 33 -4.25 -1.61 -0.68
N LYS A 34 -4.05 -1.95 -1.95
CA LYS A 34 -5.08 -2.53 -2.79
C LYS A 34 -5.44 -3.95 -2.36
N LEU A 35 -4.49 -4.70 -1.79
CA LEU A 35 -4.75 -5.97 -1.11
C LEU A 35 -5.74 -5.80 0.05
N LEU A 36 -5.64 -4.73 0.85
CA LEU A 36 -6.56 -4.47 1.95
C LEU A 36 -7.99 -4.25 1.45
N GLU A 37 -8.15 -3.57 0.31
CA GLU A 37 -9.47 -3.38 -0.33
C GLU A 37 -10.08 -4.73 -0.75
N VAL A 38 -9.28 -5.64 -1.32
CA VAL A 38 -9.75 -6.98 -1.73
C VAL A 38 -10.09 -7.87 -0.54
N LEU A 39 -9.41 -7.67 0.60
CA LEU A 39 -9.70 -8.36 1.85
C LEU A 39 -10.88 -7.75 2.63
N ASP A 40 -11.61 -6.81 2.01
CA ASP A 40 -12.80 -6.14 2.57
C ASP A 40 -12.51 -5.41 3.90
N TYR A 41 -11.30 -4.84 4.02
CA TYR A 41 -11.01 -3.90 5.11
C TYR A 41 -11.89 -2.65 4.97
N PRO A 42 -12.23 -1.99 6.09
CA PRO A 42 -13.09 -0.80 6.04
C PRO A 42 -12.55 0.25 5.07
N GLU A 43 -13.42 0.81 4.24
CA GLU A 43 -13.08 1.83 3.25
C GLU A 43 -12.35 3.04 3.88
N SER A 44 -12.71 3.39 5.12
CA SER A 44 -12.04 4.45 5.88
C SER A 44 -10.56 4.17 6.13
N VAL A 45 -10.17 2.91 6.29
CA VAL A 45 -8.78 2.49 6.50
C VAL A 45 -8.01 2.53 5.18
N THR A 46 -8.58 1.95 4.12
CA THR A 46 -7.93 1.92 2.80
C THR A 46 -7.81 3.31 2.20
N THR A 47 -8.81 4.17 2.40
CA THR A 47 -8.79 5.60 2.00
C THR A 47 -7.69 6.36 2.71
N GLN A 48 -7.62 6.29 4.04
CA GLN A 48 -6.55 6.95 4.81
C GLN A 48 -5.16 6.45 4.41
N ALA A 49 -5.00 5.14 4.19
CA ALA A 49 -3.73 4.58 3.74
C ALA A 49 -3.31 5.13 2.37
N ASN A 50 -4.26 5.21 1.44
CA ASN A 50 -4.04 5.80 0.11
C ASN A 50 -3.68 7.29 0.20
N GLU A 51 -4.35 8.07 1.05
CA GLU A 51 -4.05 9.49 1.28
C GLU A 51 -2.64 9.69 1.83
N MET A 52 -2.25 8.93 2.87
CA MET A 52 -0.91 8.98 3.43
C MET A 52 0.16 8.60 2.40
N ALA A 53 -0.11 7.57 1.57
CA ALA A 53 0.81 7.15 0.52
C ALA A 53 0.95 8.19 -0.60
N ARG A 54 -0.14 8.90 -0.94
CA ARG A 54 -0.09 10.03 -1.89
C ARG A 54 0.71 11.19 -1.31
N HIS A 55 0.40 11.62 -0.09
CA HIS A 55 1.14 12.68 0.59
C HIS A 55 2.64 12.39 0.63
N PHE A 56 3.05 11.18 1.02
CA PHE A 56 4.45 10.79 1.02
C PHE A 56 5.09 10.86 -0.38
N THR A 57 4.33 10.58 -1.45
CA THR A 57 4.85 10.69 -2.83
C THR A 57 5.17 12.13 -3.21
N ASP A 58 4.34 13.05 -2.76
CA ASP A 58 4.46 14.46 -3.13
C ASP A 58 5.52 15.16 -2.28
N VAL A 59 5.50 14.93 -0.96
CA VAL A 59 6.35 15.69 -0.02
C VAL A 59 7.53 14.90 0.54
N HIS A 60 7.61 13.59 0.28
CA HIS A 60 8.66 12.69 0.80
C HIS A 60 8.73 12.62 2.34
N GLU A 61 7.63 12.97 3.01
CA GLU A 61 7.47 12.97 4.46
C GLU A 61 6.16 12.30 4.87
N TRP A 62 6.23 11.54 5.97
CA TRP A 62 5.04 10.94 6.58
C TRP A 62 4.40 11.92 7.55
N GLU A 63 3.08 12.07 7.48
CA GLU A 63 2.35 12.76 8.53
C GLU A 63 2.53 12.04 9.87
N LYS A 64 2.89 12.79 10.91
CA LYS A 64 2.98 12.24 12.26
C LYS A 64 1.57 11.82 12.71
N ILE A 65 1.42 10.52 12.97
CA ILE A 65 0.18 9.90 13.48
C ILE A 65 -0.35 10.62 14.74
N SER A 66 0.54 11.29 15.49
CA SER A 66 0.23 12.05 16.71
C SER A 66 -0.79 13.19 16.55
N ASN A 67 -1.04 13.72 15.34
CA ASN A 67 -1.94 14.87 15.18
C ASN A 67 -3.43 14.52 15.08
N ARG A 68 -3.80 13.23 15.06
CA ARG A 68 -5.21 12.80 14.90
C ARG A 68 -5.92 12.43 16.20
N LEU A 69 -5.21 12.34 17.32
CA LEU A 69 -5.80 11.99 18.63
C LEU A 69 -6.20 13.21 19.48
N THR A 70 -5.93 14.44 19.02
CA THR A 70 -6.24 15.67 19.76
C THR A 70 -7.51 16.40 19.29
N GLN A 71 -8.23 15.87 18.29
CA GLN A 71 -9.49 16.45 17.76
C GLN A 71 -10.74 15.71 18.25
N LEU A 72 -10.59 14.77 19.20
CA LEU A 72 -11.70 14.02 19.82
C LEU A 72 -11.80 14.25 21.34
N SER A 73 -11.23 15.35 21.86
CA SER A 73 -11.35 15.76 23.27
C SER A 73 -12.15 17.05 23.41
#